data_AF-A0A7V6H673-F1
#
_entry.id   AF-A0A7V6H673-F1
#
_cell.length_a   1.000
_cell.length_b   1.000
_cell.length_c   1.000
_cell.angle_alpha   90.00
_cell.angle_beta   90.00
_cell.angle_gamma   90.00
#
_symmetry.space_group_name_H-M   'P 1'
#
loop_
_entity.id
_entity.type
_entity.pdbx_description
1 polymer ?
#
loop_
_entity_poly.entity_id
_entity_poly.type
_entity_poly.pdbx_seq_one_letter_code
_entity_poly.pdbx_strand_id
1 'polypeptide(L)'
;MTDYEILEQIAYEKGILVDRTILKKHDALGGLYIRFAPNQYMILINKHRTIATQTIVLLEEIAHHDKTVGTIYNQSSVINRKAERQARFYAYQSLIPNIKNAFNTGCNSLWELSEQTDIPENALADIINVCDTKGIYLHPAFMAD
;
A
#
# COMPACT_ATOMS: atom_id res chain seq x y z
N MET A 1 2.39 -11.95 15.98
CA MET A 1 2.63 -11.84 14.53
C MET A 1 2.39 -10.39 14.18
N THR A 2 3.36 -9.73 13.57
CA THR A 2 3.24 -8.34 13.11
C THR A 2 2.39 -8.28 11.83
N ASP A 3 1.85 -7.11 11.48
CA ASP A 3 1.13 -6.93 10.22
C ASP A 3 1.98 -7.30 9.00
N TYR A 4 3.29 -7.03 9.06
CA TYR A 4 4.24 -7.42 8.02
C TYR A 4 4.31 -8.95 7.85
N GLU A 5 4.46 -9.68 8.96
CA GLU A 5 4.51 -11.15 8.95
C GLU A 5 3.20 -11.78 8.46
N ILE A 6 2.05 -11.17 8.79
CA ILE A 6 0.75 -11.58 8.27
C ILE A 6 0.70 -11.42 6.74
N LEU A 7 1.19 -10.29 6.22
CA LEU A 7 1.24 -10.05 4.77
C LEU A 7 2.24 -10.98 4.07
N GLU A 8 3.38 -11.30 4.68
CA GLU A 8 4.31 -12.31 4.14
C GLU A 8 3.64 -13.68 4.05
N GLN A 9 2.87 -14.07 5.07
CA GLN A 9 2.09 -15.31 5.04
C GLN A 9 1.01 -15.30 3.94
N ILE A 10 0.30 -14.18 3.76
CA ILE A 10 -0.68 -14.02 2.66
C ILE A 10 -0.01 -14.14 1.29
N ALA A 11 1.16 -13.51 1.10
CA ALA A 11 1.93 -13.62 -0.14
C ALA A 11 2.35 -15.07 -0.41
N TYR A 12 2.83 -15.77 0.63
CA TYR A 12 3.17 -17.19 0.56
C TYR A 12 1.99 -18.06 0.14
N GLU A 13 0.82 -17.87 0.76
CA GLU A 13 -0.41 -18.60 0.43
C GLU A 13 -0.89 -18.37 -1.01
N LYS A 14 -0.58 -17.20 -1.57
CA LYS A 14 -0.82 -16.86 -2.98
C LYS A 14 0.26 -17.37 -3.94
N GLY A 15 1.31 -18.02 -3.44
CA GLY A 15 2.44 -18.49 -4.25
C GLY A 15 3.35 -17.37 -4.76
N ILE A 16 3.39 -16.25 -4.05
CA ILE A 16 4.23 -15.09 -4.37
C ILE A 16 5.49 -15.13 -3.51
N LEU A 17 6.66 -15.06 -4.14
CA LEU A 17 7.93 -14.95 -3.42
C LEU A 17 8.15 -13.51 -2.94
N VAL A 18 8.60 -13.30 -1.71
CA VAL A 18 8.99 -11.98 -1.21
C VAL A 18 10.52 -11.92 -1.07
N ASP A 19 11.17 -11.00 -1.78
CA ASP A 19 12.61 -10.79 -1.73
C ASP A 19 12.95 -9.38 -1.23
N ARG A 20 13.76 -9.32 -0.16
CA ARG A 20 14.18 -8.08 0.51
C ARG A 20 15.64 -7.71 0.26
N THR A 21 16.31 -8.45 -0.62
CA THR A 21 17.76 -8.42 -0.84
C THR A 21 18.16 -7.72 -2.14
N ILE A 22 17.25 -7.70 -3.12
CA ILE A 22 17.50 -7.12 -4.43
C ILE A 22 17.58 -5.59 -4.37
N LEU A 23 16.54 -4.92 -3.84
CA LEU A 23 16.48 -3.46 -3.77
C LEU A 23 17.52 -2.89 -2.80
N LYS A 24 18.19 -1.82 -3.23
CA LYS A 24 19.27 -1.13 -2.52
C LYS A 24 18.76 0.12 -1.81
N LYS A 25 19.55 0.61 -0.85
CA LYS A 25 19.22 1.78 -0.02
C LYS A 25 18.85 3.03 -0.84
N HIS A 26 19.52 3.23 -1.97
CA HIS A 26 19.35 4.40 -2.83
C HIS A 26 18.31 4.20 -3.95
N ASP A 27 17.67 3.03 -4.03
CA ASP A 27 16.59 2.82 -4.99
C ASP A 27 15.38 3.66 -4.62
N ALA A 28 14.83 4.35 -5.62
CA ALA A 28 13.64 5.19 -5.46
C ALA A 28 12.40 4.35 -5.08
N LEU A 29 12.34 3.10 -5.54
CA LEU A 29 11.22 2.20 -5.30
C LEU A 29 11.20 1.68 -3.87
N GLY A 30 10.01 1.70 -3.26
CA GLY A 30 9.73 1.04 -1.99
C GLY A 30 9.54 -0.47 -2.17
N GLY A 31 8.94 -0.87 -3.28
CA GLY A 31 8.77 -2.26 -3.70
C GLY A 31 8.50 -2.39 -5.19
N LEU A 32 8.37 -3.63 -5.65
CA LEU A 32 8.03 -3.95 -7.02
C LEU A 32 7.45 -5.37 -7.14
N TYR A 33 6.22 -5.48 -7.64
CA TYR A 33 5.63 -6.74 -8.08
C TYR A 33 6.06 -7.10 -9.51
N ILE A 34 6.65 -8.28 -9.68
CA ILE A 34 7.14 -8.80 -10.97
C ILE A 34 6.66 -10.23 -11.25
N ARG A 35 6.45 -10.52 -12.53
CA ARG A 35 6.38 -11.90 -13.05
C ARG A 35 7.72 -12.24 -13.66
N PHE A 36 8.44 -13.19 -13.08
CA PHE A 36 9.79 -13.57 -13.53
C PHE A 36 9.82 -14.89 -14.34
N ALA A 37 8.78 -15.71 -14.23
CA ALA A 37 8.56 -16.89 -15.06
C ALA A 37 7.04 -17.15 -15.24
N PRO A 38 6.62 -18.04 -16.17
CA PRO A 38 5.22 -18.39 -16.33
C PRO A 38 4.60 -18.85 -15.01
N ASN A 39 3.54 -18.17 -14.57
CA ASN A 39 2.86 -18.39 -13.29
C ASN A 39 3.76 -18.28 -12.04
N GLN A 40 4.90 -17.59 -12.14
CA GLN A 40 5.80 -17.35 -11.01
C GLN A 40 5.98 -15.85 -10.80
N TYR A 41 5.65 -15.42 -9.58
CA TYR A 41 5.56 -14.03 -9.20
C TYR A 41 6.44 -13.74 -7.99
N MET A 42 6.98 -12.53 -7.94
CA MET A 42 7.82 -12.07 -6.85
C MET A 42 7.48 -10.63 -6.50
N ILE A 43 7.50 -10.31 -5.22
CA ILE A 43 7.45 -8.97 -4.69
C ILE A 43 8.84 -8.64 -4.16
N LEU A 44 9.44 -7.59 -4.70
CA LEU A 44 10.65 -7.01 -4.16
C LEU A 44 10.27 -5.96 -3.11
N ILE A 45 10.90 -5.97 -1.94
CA ILE A 45 10.71 -4.95 -0.90
C ILE A 45 12.04 -4.32 -0.53
N ASN A 46 12.08 -2.99 -0.46
CA ASN A 46 13.27 -2.27 -0.04
C ASN A 46 13.44 -2.35 1.48
N LYS A 47 14.29 -3.28 1.94
CA LYS A 47 14.55 -3.50 3.36
C LYS A 47 15.12 -2.30 4.12
N HIS A 48 15.58 -1.27 3.41
CA HIS A 48 16.14 -0.06 4.01
C HIS A 48 15.08 0.99 4.36
N ARG A 49 13.79 0.73 4.06
CA ARG A 49 12.65 1.53 4.55
C ARG A 49 12.26 1.12 5.97
N THR A 50 11.49 1.93 6.68
CA THR A 50 10.94 1.54 7.99
C THR A 50 10.02 0.33 7.84
N ILE A 51 9.80 -0.43 8.92
CA ILE A 51 8.90 -1.59 8.85
C ILE A 51 7.47 -1.18 8.45
N ALA A 52 6.98 -0.05 8.98
CA ALA A 52 5.68 0.53 8.62
C ALA A 52 5.57 0.81 7.12
N THR A 53 6.59 1.44 6.51
CA THR A 53 6.62 1.65 5.05
C THR A 53 6.66 0.32 4.29
N GLN A 54 7.45 -0.66 4.76
CA GLN A 54 7.51 -1.98 4.12
C GLN A 54 6.17 -2.71 4.17
N THR A 55 5.42 -2.60 5.28
CA THR A 55 4.07 -3.17 5.43
C THR A 55 3.11 -2.59 4.41
N ILE A 56 3.06 -1.26 4.28
CA ILE A 56 2.19 -0.60 3.30
C ILE A 56 2.55 -0.99 1.87
N VAL A 57 3.85 -0.98 1.53
CA VAL A 57 4.31 -1.40 0.21
C VAL A 57 3.94 -2.86 -0.07
N LEU A 58 4.16 -3.77 0.88
CA LEU A 58 3.83 -5.18 0.68
C LEU A 58 2.32 -5.37 0.47
N LEU A 59 1.48 -4.64 1.20
CA LEU A 59 0.04 -4.62 1.01
C LEU A 59 -0.35 -4.15 -0.39
N GLU A 60 0.27 -3.07 -0.89
CA GLU A 60 0.06 -2.56 -2.24
C GLU A 60 0.45 -3.59 -3.31
N GLU A 61 1.63 -4.21 -3.18
CA GLU A 61 2.13 -5.18 -4.16
C GLU A 61 1.32 -6.49 -4.17
N ILE A 62 0.78 -6.93 -3.02
CA ILE A 62 -0.19 -8.04 -2.97
C ILE A 62 -1.49 -7.64 -3.67
N ALA A 63 -1.99 -6.42 -3.45
CA ALA A 63 -3.18 -5.93 -4.16
C ALA A 63 -2.95 -5.80 -5.67
N HIS A 64 -1.73 -5.47 -6.11
CA HIS A 64 -1.35 -5.52 -7.52
C HIS A 64 -1.48 -6.94 -8.07
N HIS A 65 -1.00 -7.97 -7.37
CA HIS A 65 -1.21 -9.35 -7.79
C HIS A 65 -2.70 -9.70 -7.97
N ASP A 66 -3.55 -9.26 -7.03
CA ASP A 66 -4.98 -9.61 -7.02
C ASP A 66 -5.82 -8.87 -8.08
N LYS A 67 -5.42 -7.64 -8.44
CA LYS A 67 -6.25 -6.74 -9.28
C LYS A 67 -5.68 -6.45 -10.66
N THR A 68 -4.43 -6.82 -10.93
CA THR A 68 -3.78 -6.55 -12.21
C THR A 68 -3.53 -7.84 -12.98
N VAL A 69 -4.03 -7.92 -14.21
CA VAL A 69 -3.73 -9.02 -15.13
C VAL A 69 -2.59 -8.59 -16.04
N GLY A 70 -1.39 -9.16 -15.86
CA GLY A 70 -0.20 -8.88 -16.67
C GLY A 70 0.63 -7.69 -16.16
N THR A 71 1.87 -7.61 -16.62
CA THR A 71 2.88 -6.63 -16.16
C THR A 71 2.46 -5.19 -16.49
N ILE A 72 2.06 -4.41 -15.49
CA ILE A 72 1.67 -3.00 -15.67
C ILE A 72 2.90 -2.09 -15.54
N TYR A 73 3.84 -2.21 -16.48
CA TYR A 73 5.01 -1.31 -16.52
C TYR A 73 4.72 0.01 -17.26
N ASN A 74 3.72 0.03 -18.15
CA ASN A 74 3.51 1.15 -19.06
C ASN A 74 2.43 2.13 -18.56
N GLN A 75 2.83 3.23 -17.90
CA GLN A 75 1.92 4.28 -17.43
C GLN A 75 1.34 5.18 -18.55
N SER A 76 1.80 5.06 -19.81
CA SER A 76 1.21 5.82 -20.92
C SER A 76 -0.22 5.36 -21.26
N SER A 77 -0.56 4.10 -20.96
CA SER A 77 -1.90 3.56 -21.16
C SER A 77 -2.87 4.01 -20.06
N VAL A 78 -4.00 4.58 -20.46
CA VAL A 78 -5.10 4.96 -19.56
C VAL A 78 -5.60 3.74 -18.78
N ILE A 79 -5.65 2.57 -19.42
CA ILE A 79 -6.12 1.31 -18.81
C ILE A 79 -5.18 0.91 -17.67
N ASN A 80 -3.87 1.00 -17.90
CA ASN A 80 -2.85 0.68 -16.91
C ASN A 80 -2.92 1.63 -15.71
N ARG A 81 -3.10 2.94 -15.94
CA ARG A 81 -3.29 3.91 -14.84
C ARG A 81 -4.57 3.66 -14.04
N LYS A 82 -5.65 3.21 -14.69
CA LYS A 82 -6.90 2.85 -14.00
C LYS A 82 -6.73 1.59 -13.15
N ALA A 83 -6.06 0.57 -13.67
CA ALA A 83 -5.77 -0.67 -12.95
C ALA A 83 -4.87 -0.41 -11.74
N GLU A 84 -3.82 0.40 -11.91
CA GLU A 84 -2.93 0.85 -10.83
C GLU A 84 -3.71 1.52 -9.69
N ARG A 85 -4.53 2.53 -10.02
CA ARG A 85 -5.37 3.23 -9.04
C ARG A 85 -6.36 2.30 -8.35
N GLN A 86 -6.90 1.33 -9.08
CA GLN A 86 -7.85 0.37 -8.52
C GLN A 86 -7.17 -0.62 -7.56
N ALA A 87 -5.95 -1.08 -7.89
CA ALA A 87 -5.15 -1.92 -7.00
C ALA A 87 -4.76 -1.18 -5.72
N ARG A 88 -4.27 0.06 -5.82
CA ARG A 88 -3.95 0.90 -4.65
C ARG A 88 -5.16 1.16 -3.76
N PHE A 89 -6.31 1.52 -4.36
CA PHE A 89 -7.54 1.67 -3.59
C PHE A 89 -7.93 0.36 -2.89
N TYR A 90 -7.84 -0.79 -3.58
CA TYR A 90 -8.13 -2.09 -3.00
C TYR A 90 -7.22 -2.43 -1.81
N ALA A 91 -5.92 -2.11 -1.91
CA ALA A 91 -4.97 -2.23 -0.81
C ALA A 91 -5.47 -1.45 0.43
N TYR A 92 -5.79 -0.17 0.22
CA TYR A 92 -6.14 0.76 1.30
C TYR A 92 -7.50 0.49 1.94
N GLN A 93 -8.42 -0.19 1.26
CA GLN A 93 -9.74 -0.50 1.81
C GLN A 93 -9.67 -1.22 3.17
N SER A 94 -8.64 -2.05 3.37
CA SER A 94 -8.41 -2.75 4.64
C SER A 94 -7.96 -1.82 5.79
N LEU A 95 -7.33 -0.68 5.46
CA LEU A 95 -6.80 0.30 6.42
C LEU A 95 -7.82 1.36 6.82
N ILE A 96 -8.81 1.62 5.96
CA ILE A 96 -9.84 2.65 6.16
C ILE A 96 -10.53 2.58 7.53
N PRO A 97 -10.97 1.41 8.04
CA PRO A 97 -11.62 1.34 9.35
C PRO A 97 -10.71 1.80 10.49
N ASN A 98 -9.42 1.44 10.45
CA ASN A 98 -8.46 1.85 11.47
C ASN A 98 -8.24 3.38 11.44
N ILE A 99 -8.07 3.94 10.23
CA ILE A 99 -7.91 5.38 10.03
C ILE A 99 -9.14 6.15 10.53
N LYS A 100 -10.35 5.69 10.20
CA LYS A 100 -11.59 6.31 10.71
C LYS A 100 -11.70 6.26 12.22
N ASN A 101 -11.31 5.15 12.84
CA ASN A 101 -11.28 5.04 14.29
C ASN A 101 -10.28 6.02 14.91
N ALA A 102 -9.13 6.24 14.30
CA ALA A 102 -8.16 7.22 14.77
C ALA A 102 -8.66 8.67 14.67
N PHE A 103 -9.38 9.02 13.61
CA PHE A 103 -10.08 10.31 13.57
C PHE A 103 -11.13 10.43 14.69
N ASN A 104 -11.88 9.36 14.98
CA ASN A 104 -12.92 9.37 16.02
C ASN A 104 -12.36 9.49 17.44
N THR A 105 -11.08 9.15 17.67
CA THR A 105 -10.40 9.38 18.96
C THR A 105 -9.85 10.80 19.10
N GLY A 106 -10.05 11.65 18.09
CA GLY A 106 -9.64 13.05 18.12
C GLY A 106 -8.27 13.33 17.48
N CYS A 107 -7.68 12.39 16.74
CA CYS A 107 -6.51 12.70 15.91
C CYS A 107 -6.90 13.70 14.83
N ASN A 108 -6.20 14.83 14.78
CA ASN A 108 -6.43 15.94 13.86
C ASN A 108 -5.18 16.31 13.06
N SER A 109 -4.18 15.44 13.00
CA SER A 109 -2.99 15.62 12.17
C SER A 109 -2.48 14.29 11.61
N LEU A 110 -1.75 14.34 10.49
CA LEU A 110 -1.11 13.14 9.93
C LEU A 110 -0.13 12.50 10.91
N TRP A 111 0.57 13.32 11.69
CA TRP A 111 1.48 12.84 12.73
C TRP A 111 0.74 12.04 13.80
N GLU A 112 -0.35 12.57 14.37
CA GLU A 112 -1.15 11.85 15.38
C GLU A 112 -1.77 10.57 14.82
N LEU A 113 -2.26 10.61 13.57
CA LEU A 113 -2.76 9.43 12.88
C LEU A 113 -1.66 8.38 12.68
N SER A 114 -0.46 8.81 12.30
CA SER A 114 0.68 7.92 12.09
C SER A 114 1.06 7.21 13.39
N GLU A 115 1.14 7.94 14.49
CA GLU A 115 1.42 7.37 15.81
C GLU A 115 0.33 6.41 16.29
N GLN A 116 -0.94 6.70 15.98
CA GLN A 116 -2.05 5.85 16.41
C GLN A 116 -2.26 4.60 15.54
N THR A 117 -1.98 4.69 14.23
CA THR A 117 -2.31 3.62 13.27
C THR A 117 -1.11 2.80 12.80
N ASP A 118 0.12 3.21 13.17
CA ASP A 118 1.38 2.67 12.63
C ASP A 118 1.50 2.81 11.10
N ILE A 119 0.75 3.73 10.49
CA ILE A 119 0.80 4.03 9.05
C ILE A 119 1.64 5.29 8.83
N PRO A 120 2.68 5.26 7.98
CA PRO A 120 3.50 6.45 7.72
C PRO A 120 2.69 7.65 7.21
N GLU A 121 3.04 8.88 7.63
CA GLU A 121 2.33 10.11 7.23
C GLU A 121 2.14 10.27 5.71
N ASN A 122 3.16 9.93 4.93
CA ASN A 122 3.08 9.99 3.47
C ASN A 122 2.09 8.95 2.90
N ALA A 123 2.00 7.77 3.51
CA ALA A 123 1.01 6.76 3.13
C ALA A 123 -0.40 7.20 3.55
N LEU A 124 -0.58 7.79 4.74
CA LEU A 124 -1.85 8.37 5.18
C LEU A 124 -2.35 9.45 4.21
N ALA A 125 -1.47 10.38 3.82
CA ALA A 125 -1.80 11.42 2.85
C ALA A 125 -2.26 10.83 1.51
N ASP A 126 -1.54 9.82 1.01
CA ASP A 126 -1.91 9.10 -0.22
C ASP A 126 -3.26 8.37 -0.09
N ILE A 127 -3.52 7.70 1.04
CA ILE A 127 -4.77 7.00 1.32
C ILE A 127 -5.95 7.97 1.35
N ILE A 128 -5.81 9.10 2.05
CA ILE A 128 -6.83 10.15 2.14
C ILE A 128 -7.16 10.67 0.73
N ASN A 129 -6.14 11.07 -0.03
CA ASN A 129 -6.31 11.56 -1.40
C ASN A 129 -7.00 10.53 -2.31
N VAL A 130 -6.61 9.26 -2.24
CA VAL A 130 -7.26 8.19 -3.00
C VAL A 130 -8.72 8.02 -2.59
N CYS A 131 -9.03 8.07 -1.29
CA CYS A 131 -10.39 7.95 -0.78
C CYS A 131 -11.27 9.13 -1.21
N ASP A 132 -10.75 10.36 -1.17
CA ASP A 132 -11.46 11.56 -1.62
C ASP A 132 -11.82 11.47 -3.11
N THR A 133 -10.90 10.98 -3.96
CA THR A 133 -11.17 10.76 -5.38
C THR A 133 -12.26 9.70 -5.64
N LYS A 134 -12.59 8.89 -4.63
CA LYS A 134 -13.65 7.87 -4.65
C LYS A 134 -14.92 8.32 -3.90
N GLY A 135 -14.94 9.55 -3.37
CA GLY A 135 -16.04 10.08 -2.56
C GLY A 135 -16.16 9.44 -1.18
N ILE A 136 -15.06 8.88 -0.65
CA ILE A 136 -14.99 8.28 0.68
C ILE A 136 -14.26 9.26 1.60
N TYR A 137 -15.02 9.99 2.42
CA TYR A 137 -14.45 10.90 3.40
C TYR A 137 -13.97 10.12 4.64
N LEU A 138 -12.68 10.24 4.95
CA LEU A 138 -12.05 9.61 6.12
C LEU A 138 -11.95 10.55 7.31
N HIS A 139 -11.74 11.84 7.06
CA HIS A 139 -11.63 12.87 8.09
C HIS A 139 -13.02 13.41 8.49
N PRO A 140 -13.18 13.94 9.72
CA PRO A 140 -14.34 14.73 10.07
C PRO A 140 -14.48 15.92 9.11
N ALA A 141 -15.70 16.40 8.88
CA ALA A 141 -15.96 17.54 7.98
C ALA A 141 -15.29 18.87 8.39
N PHE A 142 -14.58 18.90 9.52
CA PHE A 142 -13.99 20.08 10.16
C PHE A 142 -12.53 20.37 9.77
N MET A 143 -11.91 19.61 8.87
CA MET A 143 -10.51 19.83 8.45
C MET A 143 -10.35 20.61 7.13
N ALA A 144 -11.40 21.29 6.68
CA ALA A 144 -11.39 22.12 5.48
C ALA A 144 -11.31 23.62 5.85
N ASP A 145 -10.20 24.02 6.48
CA ASP A 145 -9.86 25.42 6.74
C ASP A 145 -8.52 25.77 6.08
#